data_AF-A0A4Q3X0Z3-F1
#
_entry.id   AF-A0A4Q3X0Z3-F1
#
_cell.length_a   1.000
_cell.length_b   1.000
_cell.length_c   1.000
_cell.angle_alpha   90.00
_cell.angle_beta   90.00
_cell.angle_gamma   90.00
#
_symmetry.space_group_name_H-M   'P 1'
#
loop_
_entity.id
_entity.type
_entity.pdbx_description
1 polymer ?
#
loop_
_entity_poly.entity_id
_entity_poly.type
_entity_poly.pdbx_seq_one_letter_code
_entity_poly.pdbx_strand_id
1 'polypeptide(L)'
;LKVSLIRNLEKTAQTLNKLVNFLSEENKGQITGTNAESVRYSYRRAGLSIFLLHTGIAYQFTRVHYPEGYPTASDLMNPAMAKRMEALLPDAEKSTAAKVTPQYEQKPADLVRWSRVVVANKLAETDPAAAFAMGDDLQDYDRAQLYLKVGRYAVKLGQNELATKSLRASIKVPFAPYETGALAATVALEYDPQLADEFFEKGWDAVKPRPDQEATGFDLPLVPYVQARAGKWAGESRILIEREWARLLPKLKPDDEQHYYQQAENLKTLVGAMALIDPLRAVEMAEQLPTEKQLRAEAKSKLMVGLLSSKN
;
A
#
# COMPACT_ATOMS: atom_id res chain seq x y z
N LEU A 1 25.41 -18.29 32.85
CA LEU A 1 25.18 -17.88 31.43
C LEU A 1 23.98 -18.57 30.77
N LYS A 2 23.74 -19.88 30.92
CA LYS A 2 22.61 -20.57 30.26
C LYS A 2 21.22 -20.40 30.92
N VAL A 3 21.11 -20.04 32.21
CA VAL A 3 19.82 -19.96 32.93
C VAL A 3 19.12 -18.58 32.81
N SER A 4 19.84 -17.49 32.53
CA SER A 4 19.21 -16.17 32.33
C SER A 4 18.63 -15.99 30.92
N LEU A 5 19.15 -16.70 29.92
CA LEU A 5 18.63 -16.68 28.55
C LEU A 5 17.22 -17.32 28.48
N ILE A 6 16.99 -18.38 29.26
CA ILE A 6 15.71 -19.10 29.30
C ILE A 6 14.61 -18.27 29.98
N ARG A 7 14.92 -17.59 31.11
CA ARG A 7 13.99 -16.63 31.74
C ARG A 7 13.68 -15.41 30.87
N ASN A 8 14.62 -14.99 30.02
CA ASN A 8 14.39 -13.91 29.06
C ASN A 8 13.48 -14.33 27.90
N LEU A 9 13.55 -15.59 27.45
CA LEU A 9 12.68 -16.11 26.41
C LEU A 9 11.23 -16.27 26.89
N GLU A 10 11.00 -16.69 28.14
CA GLU A 10 9.65 -16.81 28.72
C GLU A 10 8.99 -15.43 28.93
N LYS A 11 9.77 -14.42 29.37
CA LYS A 11 9.29 -13.02 29.42
C LYS A 11 9.00 -12.46 28.02
N THR A 12 9.75 -12.87 27.00
CA THR A 12 9.55 -12.42 25.61
C THR A 12 8.28 -13.03 25.02
N ALA A 13 7.98 -14.29 25.31
CA ALA A 13 6.74 -14.95 24.89
C ALA A 13 5.48 -14.36 25.55
N GLN A 14 5.53 -14.03 26.85
CA GLN A 14 4.44 -13.33 27.55
C GLN A 14 4.25 -11.88 27.03
N THR A 15 5.32 -11.23 26.58
CA THR A 15 5.28 -9.90 25.99
C THR A 15 4.70 -9.92 24.57
N LEU A 16 4.99 -10.96 23.78
CA LEU A 16 4.41 -11.12 22.44
C LEU A 16 2.91 -11.43 22.47
N ASN A 17 2.43 -12.24 23.42
CA ASN A 17 0.99 -12.47 23.56
C ASN A 17 0.23 -11.23 24.04
N LYS A 18 0.86 -10.38 24.87
CA LYS A 18 0.34 -9.03 25.15
C LYS A 18 0.34 -8.13 23.92
N LEU A 19 1.35 -8.24 23.05
CA LEU A 19 1.46 -7.46 21.81
C LEU A 19 0.36 -7.83 20.80
N VAL A 20 0.01 -9.11 20.68
CA VAL A 20 -1.04 -9.58 19.78
C VAL A 20 -2.42 -9.10 20.22
N ASN A 21 -2.70 -9.07 21.54
CA ASN A 21 -3.91 -8.45 22.08
C ASN A 21 -3.89 -6.92 21.95
N PHE A 22 -2.72 -6.27 22.11
CA PHE A 22 -2.52 -4.83 21.90
C PHE A 22 -2.69 -4.38 20.45
N LEU A 23 -2.55 -5.28 19.47
CA LEU A 23 -2.67 -4.95 18.05
C LEU A 23 -4.10 -5.04 17.52
N SER A 24 -5.04 -5.61 18.30
CA SER A 24 -6.44 -5.82 17.91
C SER A 24 -7.48 -4.99 18.67
N GLU A 25 -7.12 -4.32 19.77
CA GLU A 25 -8.04 -3.36 20.41
C GLU A 25 -7.76 -1.94 19.93
N GLU A 26 -8.81 -1.38 19.32
CA GLU A 26 -9.03 0.00 18.86
C GLU A 26 -8.13 1.09 19.48
N ASN A 27 -7.68 2.03 18.63
CA ASN A 27 -6.94 3.28 18.92
C ASN A 27 -5.44 3.34 18.53
N LYS A 28 -5.09 2.94 17.31
CA LYS A 28 -3.78 3.33 16.74
C LYS A 28 -3.82 4.77 16.24
N GLY A 29 -3.21 5.69 17.00
CA GLY A 29 -2.72 6.96 16.46
C GLY A 29 -2.95 8.23 17.28
N GLN A 30 -3.40 8.18 18.54
CA GLN A 30 -3.44 9.42 19.34
C GLN A 30 -2.04 9.80 19.83
N ILE A 31 -1.51 10.93 19.36
CA ILE A 31 -0.33 11.56 19.97
C ILE A 31 -0.78 12.28 21.24
N THR A 32 -0.36 11.76 22.39
CA THR A 32 -0.56 12.39 23.71
C THR A 32 0.74 12.34 24.53
N GLY A 33 0.87 13.22 25.52
CA GLY A 33 2.05 13.29 26.40
C GLY A 33 3.33 13.80 25.74
N THR A 34 4.50 13.41 26.25
CA THR A 34 5.85 13.86 25.83
C THR A 34 6.16 13.63 24.34
N ASN A 35 5.44 12.74 23.66
CA ASN A 35 5.54 12.56 22.21
C ASN A 35 4.95 13.72 21.40
N ALA A 36 4.10 14.56 22.00
CA ALA A 36 3.62 15.80 21.38
C ALA A 36 4.72 16.87 21.34
N GLU A 37 5.64 16.85 22.32
CA GLU A 37 6.75 17.81 22.44
C GLU A 37 7.87 17.54 21.41
N SER A 38 7.92 16.34 20.85
CA SER A 38 8.88 15.93 19.82
C SER A 38 8.34 16.06 18.39
N VAL A 39 7.11 16.57 18.22
CA VAL A 39 6.50 16.86 16.92
C VAL A 39 7.14 18.12 16.34
N ARG A 40 7.82 17.98 15.21
CA ARG A 40 8.42 19.13 14.50
C ARG A 40 7.45 19.81 13.55
N TYR A 41 6.58 19.02 12.93
CA TYR A 41 5.58 19.49 11.98
C TYR A 41 4.28 18.72 12.13
N SER A 42 3.16 19.44 12.03
CA SER A 42 1.83 18.85 12.02
C SER A 42 1.04 19.33 10.81
N TYR A 43 0.26 18.43 10.23
CA TYR A 43 -0.65 18.70 9.12
C TYR A 43 -2.03 18.16 9.46
N ARG A 44 -3.08 18.98 9.33
CA ARG A 44 -4.46 18.58 9.62
C ARG A 44 -5.37 18.94 8.45
N ARG A 45 -6.13 17.96 7.94
CA ARG A 45 -7.18 18.18 6.94
C ARG A 45 -8.22 17.07 6.99
N ALA A 46 -9.51 17.44 6.98
CA ALA A 46 -10.66 16.56 6.78
C ALA A 46 -10.67 15.27 7.64
N GLY A 47 -10.42 15.40 8.95
CA GLY A 47 -10.43 14.25 9.88
C GLY A 47 -9.16 13.39 9.79
N LEU A 48 -8.10 13.87 9.16
CA LEU A 48 -6.77 13.26 9.22
C LEU A 48 -5.79 14.26 9.84
N SER A 49 -5.07 13.82 10.86
CA SER A 49 -3.92 14.52 11.45
C SER A 49 -2.66 13.72 11.19
N ILE A 50 -1.64 14.33 10.60
CA ILE A 50 -0.33 13.74 10.32
C ILE A 50 0.71 14.50 11.14
N PHE A 51 1.62 13.77 11.78
CA PHE A 51 2.64 14.31 12.65
C PHE A 51 4.00 13.76 12.25
N LEU A 52 4.98 14.65 12.10
CA LEU A 52 6.36 14.30 11.80
C LEU A 52 7.20 14.31 13.08
N LEU A 53 7.69 13.13 13.46
CA LEU A 53 8.54 12.87 14.61
C LEU A 53 9.99 12.66 14.15
N HIS A 54 10.95 12.74 15.07
CA HIS A 54 12.37 12.50 14.75
C HIS A 54 12.65 11.06 14.28
N THR A 55 11.82 10.10 14.65
CA THR A 55 11.93 8.67 14.32
C THR A 55 11.01 8.23 13.19
N GLY A 56 10.15 9.10 12.65
CA GLY A 56 9.24 8.73 11.58
C GLY A 56 7.95 9.54 11.52
N ILE A 57 6.93 8.98 10.88
CA ILE A 57 5.62 9.61 10.67
C ILE A 57 4.56 8.89 11.51
N ALA A 58 3.73 9.67 12.20
CA ALA A 58 2.52 9.19 12.85
C ALA A 58 1.28 9.84 12.21
N TYR A 59 0.17 9.10 12.14
CA TYR A 59 -1.09 9.61 11.61
C TYR A 59 -2.27 9.21 12.50
N GLN A 60 -3.30 10.05 12.51
CA GLN A 60 -4.51 9.89 13.31
C GLN A 60 -5.73 10.22 12.45
N PHE A 61 -6.73 9.35 12.45
CA PHE A 61 -8.03 9.61 11.85
C PHE A 61 -9.03 10.03 12.93
N THR A 62 -9.80 11.09 12.67
CA THR A 62 -10.96 11.53 13.45
C THR A 62 -12.17 11.45 12.54
N ARG A 63 -12.95 10.37 12.68
CA ARG A 63 -14.27 10.25 12.05
C ARG A 63 -15.30 10.28 13.17
N VAL A 64 -16.02 11.38 13.31
CA VAL A 64 -17.19 11.46 14.19
C VAL A 64 -18.41 11.45 13.29
N HIS A 65 -19.14 10.34 13.27
CA HIS A 65 -20.39 10.23 12.53
C HIS A 65 -21.53 10.09 13.53
N TYR A 66 -22.33 11.15 13.70
CA TYR A 66 -23.61 11.06 14.41
C TYR A 66 -24.71 10.89 13.37
N PRO A 67 -25.65 9.94 13.55
CA PRO A 67 -26.83 9.82 12.71
C PRO A 67 -27.65 11.12 12.71
N GLU A 68 -28.38 11.39 11.64
CA GLU A 68 -29.25 12.57 11.54
C GLU A 68 -30.27 12.57 12.69
N GLY A 69 -30.24 13.62 13.52
CA GLY A 69 -31.07 13.74 14.74
C GLY A 69 -30.37 13.47 16.08
N TYR A 70 -29.10 13.03 16.09
CA TYR A 70 -28.35 12.86 17.34
C TYR A 70 -27.77 14.19 17.86
N PRO A 71 -27.98 14.54 19.15
CA PRO A 71 -27.41 15.75 19.75
C PRO A 71 -25.89 15.67 19.83
N THR A 72 -25.22 16.81 19.67
CA THR A 72 -23.76 16.92 19.81
C THR A 72 -23.35 16.87 21.29
N ALA A 73 -22.06 16.67 21.57
CA ALA A 73 -21.53 16.70 22.95
C ALA A 73 -21.82 18.03 23.68
N SER A 74 -21.99 19.12 22.93
CA SER A 74 -22.44 20.43 23.44
C SER A 74 -23.90 20.40 23.93
N ASP A 75 -24.76 19.64 23.27
CA ASP A 75 -26.19 19.55 23.57
C ASP A 75 -26.48 18.63 24.78
N LEU A 76 -25.62 17.65 25.02
CA LEU A 76 -25.70 16.70 26.14
C LEU A 76 -25.31 17.33 27.50
N MET A 77 -24.62 18.47 27.48
CA MET A 77 -24.24 19.22 28.69
C MET A 77 -25.36 20.15 29.20
N ASN A 78 -26.50 20.22 28.50
CA ASN A 78 -27.67 20.98 28.91
C ASN A 78 -28.61 20.13 29.78
N PRO A 79 -28.85 20.49 31.06
CA PRO A 79 -29.70 19.71 31.97
C PRO A 79 -31.14 19.51 31.48
N ALA A 80 -31.65 20.43 30.65
CA ALA A 80 -32.98 20.32 30.06
C ALA A 80 -33.08 19.20 29.00
N MET A 81 -31.96 18.83 28.36
CA MET A 81 -31.93 17.81 27.32
C MET A 81 -31.78 16.40 27.89
N ALA A 82 -31.05 16.26 29.00
CA ALA A 82 -30.97 15.00 29.76
C ALA A 82 -32.36 14.53 30.24
N LYS A 83 -33.19 15.46 30.75
CA LYS A 83 -34.56 15.18 31.21
C LYS A 83 -35.52 14.81 30.06
N ARG A 84 -35.21 15.25 28.83
CA ARG A 84 -35.98 14.97 27.62
C ARG A 84 -35.57 13.63 26.99
N MET A 85 -34.31 13.22 27.14
CA MET A 85 -33.83 11.89 26.75
C MET A 85 -34.37 10.78 27.66
N GLU A 86 -34.48 11.03 28.97
CA GLU A 86 -35.06 10.07 29.92
C GLU A 86 -36.55 9.79 29.64
N ALA A 87 -37.28 10.78 29.11
CA ALA A 87 -38.67 10.63 28.67
C ALA A 87 -38.84 9.98 27.29
N LEU A 88 -37.75 9.78 26.52
CA LEU A 88 -37.76 9.26 25.15
C LEU A 88 -37.27 7.81 25.03
N LEU A 89 -36.91 7.16 26.14
CA LEU A 89 -36.61 5.73 26.16
C LEU A 89 -37.94 4.95 26.19
N PRO A 90 -38.38 4.29 25.11
CA PRO A 90 -39.54 3.40 25.18
C PRO A 90 -39.19 2.18 26.03
N ASP A 91 -40.17 1.66 26.77
CA ASP A 91 -40.08 0.44 27.57
C ASP A 91 -39.34 -0.67 26.81
N ALA A 92 -38.09 -0.92 27.22
CA ALA A 92 -37.14 -1.78 26.53
C ALA A 92 -37.42 -3.29 26.71
N GLU A 93 -38.69 -3.69 26.80
CA GLU A 93 -39.09 -5.10 26.95
C GLU A 93 -39.71 -5.73 25.69
N LYS A 94 -39.80 -5.02 24.56
CA LYS A 94 -40.32 -5.62 23.31
C LYS A 94 -39.54 -5.21 22.06
N SER A 95 -38.33 -5.71 21.91
CA SER A 95 -37.64 -5.71 20.62
C SER A 95 -37.11 -7.11 20.32
N THR A 96 -37.84 -7.82 19.46
CA THR A 96 -37.42 -9.10 18.88
C THR A 96 -36.12 -8.91 18.12
N ALA A 97 -35.07 -9.61 18.54
CA ALA A 97 -33.75 -9.63 17.93
C ALA A 97 -33.82 -9.73 16.40
N ALA A 98 -33.53 -8.63 15.71
CA ALA A 98 -33.23 -8.66 14.29
C ALA A 98 -31.90 -9.44 14.13
N LYS A 99 -31.94 -10.56 13.40
CA LYS A 99 -30.75 -11.34 13.04
C LYS A 99 -29.76 -10.42 12.32
N VAL A 100 -28.66 -10.08 12.97
CA VAL A 100 -27.47 -9.52 12.33
C VAL A 100 -26.87 -10.64 11.49
N THR A 101 -27.12 -10.64 10.19
CA THR A 101 -26.41 -11.51 9.25
C THR A 101 -25.01 -10.92 9.03
N PRO A 102 -23.91 -11.62 9.36
CA PRO A 102 -22.57 -11.14 9.09
C PRO A 102 -22.39 -10.94 7.59
N GLN A 103 -21.98 -9.75 7.17
CA GLN A 103 -21.94 -9.36 5.75
C GLN A 103 -20.87 -10.11 4.93
N TYR A 104 -19.99 -10.90 5.55
CA TYR A 104 -19.01 -11.74 4.88
C TYR A 104 -18.72 -12.99 5.71
N GLU A 105 -19.47 -14.06 5.49
CA GLU A 105 -19.13 -15.38 6.00
C GLU A 105 -17.92 -15.90 5.21
N GLN A 106 -16.71 -15.61 5.68
CA GLN A 106 -15.48 -16.07 5.03
C GLN A 106 -15.46 -17.61 5.05
N LYS A 107 -15.45 -18.22 3.86
CA LYS A 107 -15.43 -19.68 3.76
C LYS A 107 -14.13 -20.19 4.42
N PRO A 108 -14.17 -21.28 5.20
CA PRO A 108 -12.98 -21.83 5.85
C PRO A 108 -11.80 -22.07 4.88
N ALA A 109 -12.07 -22.42 3.63
CA ALA A 109 -11.06 -22.60 2.60
C ALA A 109 -10.30 -21.29 2.25
N ASP A 110 -11.00 -20.14 2.23
CA ASP A 110 -10.35 -18.86 2.00
C ASP A 110 -9.41 -18.51 3.15
N LEU A 111 -9.85 -18.69 4.40
CA LEU A 111 -9.03 -18.46 5.60
C LEU A 111 -7.72 -19.29 5.58
N VAL A 112 -7.81 -20.56 5.20
CA VAL A 112 -6.62 -21.42 5.06
C VAL A 112 -5.71 -20.90 3.95
N ARG A 113 -6.25 -20.50 2.80
CA ARG A 113 -5.46 -19.91 1.70
C ARG A 113 -4.73 -18.64 2.17
N TRP A 114 -5.44 -17.70 2.77
CA TRP A 114 -4.86 -16.45 3.28
C TRP A 114 -3.77 -16.72 4.32
N SER A 115 -3.99 -17.68 5.22
CA SER A 115 -3.00 -18.08 6.22
C SER A 115 -1.71 -18.60 5.58
N ARG A 116 -1.81 -19.41 4.51
CA ARG A 116 -0.64 -19.90 3.76
C ARG A 116 0.14 -18.76 3.12
N VAL A 117 -0.55 -17.80 2.49
CA VAL A 117 0.07 -16.61 1.90
C VAL A 117 0.85 -15.82 2.95
N VAL A 118 0.26 -15.60 4.13
CA VAL A 118 0.91 -14.88 5.23
C VAL A 118 2.15 -15.63 5.75
N VAL A 119 2.03 -16.94 5.98
CA VAL A 119 3.15 -17.77 6.45
C VAL A 119 4.28 -17.80 5.42
N ALA A 120 3.98 -18.04 4.15
CA ALA A 120 4.97 -18.08 3.09
C ALA A 120 5.69 -16.73 2.94
N ASN A 121 4.94 -15.62 3.00
CA ASN A 121 5.53 -14.28 2.99
C ASN A 121 6.44 -14.03 4.18
N LYS A 122 6.14 -14.57 5.37
CA LYS A 122 6.99 -14.41 6.54
C LYS A 122 8.25 -15.27 6.44
N LEU A 123 8.10 -16.50 5.97
CA LEU A 123 9.23 -17.40 5.72
C LEU A 123 10.20 -16.83 4.70
N ALA A 124 9.71 -16.11 3.67
CA ALA A 124 10.59 -15.50 2.67
C ALA A 124 11.68 -14.60 3.29
N GLU A 125 11.44 -14.05 4.49
CA GLU A 125 12.38 -13.16 5.19
C GLU A 125 13.50 -13.90 5.91
N THR A 126 13.26 -15.15 6.33
CA THR A 126 14.16 -15.92 7.21
C THR A 126 14.67 -17.22 6.56
N ASP A 127 13.85 -17.82 5.72
CA ASP A 127 14.10 -19.05 4.97
C ASP A 127 13.44 -18.94 3.58
N PRO A 128 14.09 -18.25 2.63
CA PRO A 128 13.55 -18.08 1.29
C PRO A 128 13.35 -19.41 0.55
N ALA A 129 14.11 -20.45 0.87
CA ALA A 129 13.99 -21.76 0.22
C ALA A 129 12.68 -22.46 0.63
N ALA A 130 12.36 -22.47 1.92
CA ALA A 130 11.09 -22.99 2.41
C ALA A 130 9.89 -22.19 1.84
N ALA A 131 10.00 -20.87 1.82
CA ALA A 131 8.97 -20.01 1.22
C ALA A 131 8.78 -20.30 -0.28
N PHE A 132 9.87 -20.48 -1.03
CA PHE A 132 9.80 -20.84 -2.45
C PHE A 132 8.99 -22.14 -2.66
N ALA A 133 9.24 -23.17 -1.85
CA ALA A 133 8.55 -24.45 -1.95
C ALA A 133 7.03 -24.34 -1.67
N MET A 134 6.58 -23.34 -0.92
CA MET A 134 5.16 -23.10 -0.66
C MET A 134 4.43 -22.43 -1.83
N GLY A 135 5.14 -21.89 -2.81
CA GLY A 135 4.54 -21.10 -3.88
C GLY A 135 3.59 -21.88 -4.78
N ASP A 136 3.85 -23.18 -5.01
CA ASP A 136 3.06 -24.00 -5.94
C ASP A 136 1.60 -24.21 -5.50
N ASP A 137 1.34 -24.08 -4.20
CA ASP A 137 0.00 -24.18 -3.60
C ASP A 137 -0.80 -22.87 -3.64
N LEU A 138 -0.18 -21.78 -4.10
CA LEU A 138 -0.81 -20.45 -4.12
C LEU A 138 -1.44 -20.14 -5.47
N GLN A 139 -2.42 -19.24 -5.44
CA GLN A 139 -2.97 -18.67 -6.67
C GLN A 139 -1.92 -17.83 -7.39
N ASP A 140 -2.09 -17.70 -8.70
CA ASP A 140 -1.14 -17.06 -9.60
C ASP A 140 -0.65 -15.68 -9.11
N TYR A 141 -1.56 -14.79 -8.72
CA TYR A 141 -1.20 -13.47 -8.21
C TYR A 141 -0.31 -13.56 -6.96
N ASP A 142 -0.74 -14.32 -5.95
CA ASP A 142 -0.01 -14.48 -4.69
C ASP A 142 1.34 -15.19 -4.89
N ARG A 143 1.37 -16.18 -5.79
CA ARG A 143 2.56 -16.95 -6.17
C ARG A 143 3.61 -16.06 -6.81
N ALA A 144 3.22 -15.23 -7.78
CA ALA A 144 4.14 -14.29 -8.43
C ALA A 144 4.75 -13.30 -7.41
N GLN A 145 3.93 -12.75 -6.53
CA GLN A 145 4.36 -11.83 -5.46
C GLN A 145 5.28 -12.51 -4.45
N LEU A 146 4.96 -13.75 -4.04
CA LEU A 146 5.80 -14.53 -3.15
C LEU A 146 7.17 -14.79 -3.78
N TYR A 147 7.22 -15.25 -5.03
CA TYR A 147 8.48 -15.52 -5.73
C TYR A 147 9.34 -14.25 -5.91
N LEU A 148 8.72 -13.10 -6.14
CA LEU A 148 9.43 -11.82 -6.14
C LEU A 148 10.02 -11.51 -4.74
N LYS A 149 9.25 -11.72 -3.68
CA LYS A 149 9.71 -11.50 -2.29
C LYS A 149 10.85 -12.46 -1.92
N VAL A 150 10.73 -13.75 -2.24
CA VAL A 150 11.77 -14.76 -2.07
C VAL A 150 13.04 -14.33 -2.79
N GLY A 151 12.93 -13.88 -4.04
CA GLY A 151 14.07 -13.39 -4.81
C GLY A 151 14.82 -12.28 -4.08
N ARG A 152 14.09 -11.26 -3.58
CA ARG A 152 14.67 -10.13 -2.86
C ARG A 152 15.41 -10.54 -1.59
N TYR A 153 14.84 -11.43 -0.79
CA TYR A 153 15.48 -11.85 0.46
C TYR A 153 16.60 -12.87 0.24
N ALA A 154 16.51 -13.70 -0.80
CA ALA A 154 17.60 -14.57 -1.21
C ALA A 154 18.86 -13.75 -1.57
N VAL A 155 18.72 -12.64 -2.30
CA VAL A 155 19.84 -11.70 -2.56
C VAL A 155 20.45 -11.17 -1.26
N LYS A 156 19.61 -10.69 -0.33
CA LYS A 156 20.08 -10.17 0.98
C LYS A 156 20.84 -11.20 1.81
N LEU A 157 20.54 -12.49 1.63
CA LEU A 157 21.21 -13.60 2.30
C LEU A 157 22.38 -14.19 1.49
N GLY A 158 22.73 -13.59 0.34
CA GLY A 158 23.80 -14.09 -0.55
C GLY A 158 23.44 -15.38 -1.30
N GLN A 159 22.16 -15.74 -1.37
CA GLN A 159 21.65 -16.95 -2.02
C GLN A 159 21.30 -16.69 -3.49
N ASN A 160 22.27 -16.24 -4.29
CA ASN A 160 22.03 -15.74 -5.65
C ASN A 160 21.41 -16.77 -6.59
N GLU A 161 21.75 -18.07 -6.48
CA GLU A 161 21.11 -19.11 -7.30
C GLU A 161 19.60 -19.23 -7.03
N LEU A 162 19.21 -19.18 -5.75
CA LEU A 162 17.81 -19.19 -5.35
C LEU A 162 17.11 -17.90 -5.78
N ALA A 163 17.80 -16.75 -5.68
CA ALA A 163 17.29 -15.49 -6.18
C ALA A 163 16.97 -15.58 -7.69
N THR A 164 17.91 -16.04 -8.51
CA THR A 164 17.72 -16.24 -9.95
C THR A 164 16.55 -17.17 -10.23
N LYS A 165 16.52 -18.34 -9.56
CA LYS A 165 15.43 -19.31 -9.72
C LYS A 165 14.08 -18.70 -9.40
N SER A 166 13.99 -17.95 -8.30
CA SER A 166 12.74 -17.37 -7.82
C SER A 166 12.25 -16.23 -8.71
N LEU A 167 13.13 -15.32 -9.12
CA LEU A 167 12.78 -14.23 -10.02
C LEU A 167 12.36 -14.74 -11.41
N ARG A 168 13.02 -15.78 -11.92
CA ARG A 168 12.58 -16.45 -13.17
C ARG A 168 11.23 -17.13 -13.02
N ALA A 169 10.93 -17.66 -11.83
CA ALA A 169 9.63 -18.27 -11.56
C ALA A 169 8.53 -17.20 -11.48
N SER A 170 8.76 -16.06 -10.82
CA SER A 170 7.74 -15.00 -10.66
C SER A 170 7.20 -14.48 -11.98
N ILE A 171 8.07 -14.24 -12.96
CA ILE A 171 7.69 -13.73 -14.29
C ILE A 171 7.06 -14.80 -15.21
N LYS A 172 7.17 -16.08 -14.84
CA LYS A 172 6.58 -17.21 -15.58
C LYS A 172 5.20 -17.60 -15.07
N VAL A 173 4.77 -17.05 -13.92
CA VAL A 173 3.45 -17.34 -13.37
C VAL A 173 2.38 -16.81 -14.34
N PRO A 174 1.40 -17.64 -14.75
CA PRO A 174 0.27 -17.17 -15.54
C PRO A 174 -0.42 -16.00 -14.82
N PHE A 175 -0.88 -14.97 -15.53
CA PHE A 175 -1.51 -13.80 -14.90
C PHE A 175 -0.68 -13.09 -13.83
N ALA A 176 0.66 -13.25 -13.86
CA ALA A 176 1.53 -12.41 -13.06
C ALA A 176 1.21 -10.93 -13.34
N PRO A 177 1.21 -10.08 -12.30
CA PRO A 177 1.05 -8.65 -12.49
C PRO A 177 2.08 -8.13 -13.50
N TYR A 178 1.67 -7.25 -14.41
CA TYR A 178 2.51 -6.76 -15.52
C TYR A 178 3.78 -6.07 -15.01
N GLU A 179 3.77 -5.54 -13.80
CA GLU A 179 4.93 -4.96 -13.11
C GLU A 179 5.97 -5.98 -12.64
N THR A 180 5.63 -7.27 -12.57
CA THR A 180 6.48 -8.32 -11.97
C THR A 180 7.83 -8.41 -12.67
N GLY A 181 7.87 -8.27 -14.00
CA GLY A 181 9.12 -8.27 -14.77
C GLY A 181 10.04 -7.13 -14.38
N ALA A 182 9.50 -5.91 -14.29
CA ALA A 182 10.28 -4.74 -13.93
C ALA A 182 10.78 -4.80 -12.47
N LEU A 183 9.93 -5.26 -11.55
CA LEU A 183 10.33 -5.44 -10.16
C LEU A 183 11.38 -6.55 -10.01
N ALA A 184 11.25 -7.66 -10.74
CA ALA A 184 12.27 -8.70 -10.76
C ALA A 184 13.60 -8.17 -11.29
N ALA A 185 13.57 -7.32 -12.31
CA ALA A 185 14.75 -6.66 -12.83
C ALA A 185 15.45 -5.79 -11.78
N THR A 186 14.70 -5.01 -11.00
CA THR A 186 15.29 -4.19 -9.93
C THR A 186 16.02 -5.01 -8.86
N VAL A 187 15.49 -6.19 -8.51
CA VAL A 187 16.15 -7.10 -7.58
C VAL A 187 17.40 -7.73 -8.22
N ALA A 188 17.31 -8.12 -9.49
CA ALA A 188 18.44 -8.70 -10.22
C ALA A 188 19.61 -7.72 -10.37
N LEU A 189 19.36 -6.41 -10.48
CA LEU A 189 20.43 -5.40 -10.56
C LEU A 189 21.40 -5.43 -9.39
N GLU A 190 20.97 -5.91 -8.22
CA GLU A 190 21.81 -5.98 -7.02
C GLU A 190 22.94 -7.02 -7.13
N TYR A 191 22.83 -8.01 -8.04
CA TYR A 191 23.80 -9.12 -8.11
C TYR A 191 24.11 -9.65 -9.52
N ASP A 192 23.20 -9.51 -10.50
CA ASP A 192 23.35 -10.00 -11.87
C ASP A 192 22.73 -8.99 -12.87
N PRO A 193 23.55 -8.03 -13.37
CA PRO A 193 23.08 -7.02 -14.32
C PRO A 193 22.57 -7.58 -15.65
N GLN A 194 23.09 -8.72 -16.12
CA GLN A 194 22.65 -9.33 -17.38
C GLN A 194 21.25 -9.93 -17.22
N LEU A 195 21.01 -10.62 -16.10
CA LEU A 195 19.68 -11.11 -15.76
C LEU A 195 18.67 -9.97 -15.59
N ALA A 196 19.09 -8.85 -15.01
CA ALA A 196 18.25 -7.68 -14.89
C ALA A 196 17.81 -7.13 -16.25
N ASP A 197 18.73 -7.07 -17.22
CA ASP A 197 18.40 -6.61 -18.58
C ASP A 197 17.38 -7.56 -19.25
N GLU A 198 17.52 -8.88 -19.11
CA GLU A 198 16.52 -9.85 -19.57
C GLU A 198 15.13 -9.58 -18.96
N PHE A 199 15.08 -9.29 -17.65
CA PHE A 199 13.82 -9.02 -16.96
C PHE A 199 13.21 -7.67 -17.33
N PHE A 200 14.02 -6.65 -17.61
CA PHE A 200 13.54 -5.38 -18.14
C PHE A 200 12.94 -5.56 -19.53
N GLU A 201 13.57 -6.33 -20.43
CA GLU A 201 13.01 -6.62 -21.75
C GLU A 201 11.63 -7.30 -21.65
N LYS A 202 11.52 -8.32 -20.80
CA LYS A 202 10.23 -9.00 -20.56
C LYS A 202 9.19 -8.09 -19.94
N GLY A 203 9.58 -7.26 -18.97
CA GLY A 203 8.71 -6.25 -18.37
C GLY A 203 8.19 -5.29 -19.43
N TRP A 204 9.08 -4.79 -20.30
CA TRP A 204 8.71 -3.91 -21.41
C TRP A 204 7.74 -4.58 -22.37
N ASP A 205 7.96 -5.83 -22.78
CA ASP A 205 7.06 -6.54 -23.68
C ASP A 205 5.63 -6.68 -23.14
N ALA A 206 5.48 -6.72 -21.81
CA ALA A 206 4.19 -6.79 -21.13
C ALA A 206 3.45 -5.45 -21.12
N VAL A 207 4.17 -4.33 -21.01
CA VAL A 207 3.56 -2.99 -20.83
C VAL A 207 3.75 -2.04 -22.01
N LYS A 208 4.52 -2.42 -23.03
CA LYS A 208 4.79 -1.55 -24.17
C LYS A 208 3.46 -1.22 -24.86
N PRO A 209 3.26 0.05 -25.24
CA PRO A 209 2.07 0.48 -25.95
C PRO A 209 1.86 -0.36 -27.21
N ARG A 210 0.63 -0.82 -27.42
CA ARG A 210 0.25 -1.55 -28.63
C ARG A 210 -0.83 -0.74 -29.37
N PRO A 211 -0.68 -0.54 -30.70
CA PRO A 211 -1.62 0.28 -31.47
C PRO A 211 -3.08 -0.20 -31.38
N ASP A 212 -3.30 -1.49 -31.23
CA ASP A 212 -4.61 -2.13 -31.09
C ASP A 212 -5.24 -1.91 -29.70
N GLN A 213 -4.44 -1.87 -28.64
CA GLN A 213 -4.93 -1.63 -27.28
C GLN A 213 -5.32 -0.16 -27.05
N GLU A 214 -4.63 0.78 -27.69
CA GLU A 214 -4.95 2.21 -27.61
C GLU A 214 -6.38 2.53 -28.06
N ALA A 215 -6.96 1.73 -28.97
CA ALA A 215 -8.33 1.87 -29.44
C ALA A 215 -9.38 1.37 -28.43
N THR A 216 -9.00 0.45 -27.53
CA THR A 216 -9.93 -0.22 -26.60
C THR A 216 -10.05 0.49 -25.24
N GLY A 217 -9.17 1.44 -24.95
CA GLY A 217 -9.12 2.13 -23.65
C GLY A 217 -8.63 1.28 -22.49
N PHE A 218 -8.29 0.00 -22.74
CA PHE A 218 -7.74 -0.92 -21.73
C PHE A 218 -6.21 -0.75 -21.65
N ASP A 219 -5.78 0.37 -21.10
CA ASP A 219 -4.36 0.69 -20.97
C ASP A 219 -3.75 -0.05 -19.77
N LEU A 220 -2.81 -0.96 -20.03
CA LEU A 220 -1.94 -1.49 -18.99
C LEU A 220 -1.03 -0.36 -18.48
N PRO A 221 -0.97 -0.09 -17.17
CA PRO A 221 -0.23 1.06 -16.69
C PRO A 221 1.26 0.81 -16.83
N LEU A 222 1.90 1.61 -17.67
CA LEU A 222 3.36 1.66 -17.87
C LEU A 222 4.11 2.07 -16.59
N VAL A 223 3.40 2.64 -15.62
CA VAL A 223 3.99 3.36 -14.48
C VAL A 223 4.93 2.50 -13.63
N PRO A 224 4.57 1.27 -13.20
CA PRO A 224 5.47 0.47 -12.38
C PRO A 224 6.76 0.10 -13.11
N TYR A 225 6.69 -0.12 -14.43
CA TYR A 225 7.87 -0.38 -15.25
C TYR A 225 8.82 0.83 -15.24
N VAL A 226 8.27 2.02 -15.44
CA VAL A 226 9.09 3.23 -15.50
C VAL A 226 9.67 3.59 -14.13
N GLN A 227 8.93 3.37 -13.05
CA GLN A 227 9.45 3.52 -11.68
C GLN A 227 10.63 2.59 -11.42
N ALA A 228 10.51 1.32 -11.79
CA ALA A 228 11.58 0.34 -11.65
C ALA A 228 12.83 0.71 -12.48
N ARG A 229 12.63 1.26 -13.68
CA ARG A 229 13.74 1.68 -14.56
C ARG A 229 14.40 3.00 -14.15
N ALA A 230 13.69 3.87 -13.43
CA ALA A 230 14.14 5.22 -13.10
C ALA A 230 15.53 5.26 -12.45
N GLY A 231 15.84 4.28 -11.59
CA GLY A 231 17.13 4.21 -10.90
C GLY A 231 18.32 3.92 -11.80
N LYS A 232 18.13 3.27 -12.96
CA LYS A 232 19.21 2.92 -13.90
C LYS A 232 19.22 3.79 -15.15
N TRP A 233 18.05 4.13 -15.68
CA TRP A 233 17.91 4.92 -16.90
C TRP A 233 16.91 6.06 -16.70
N ALA A 234 17.30 7.04 -15.88
CA ALA A 234 16.50 8.21 -15.56
C ALA A 234 16.01 8.96 -16.80
N GLY A 235 16.86 9.14 -17.82
CA GLY A 235 16.50 9.85 -19.07
C GLY A 235 15.40 9.14 -19.86
N GLU A 236 15.55 7.85 -20.13
CA GLU A 236 14.52 7.06 -20.84
C GLU A 236 13.22 6.98 -20.04
N SER A 237 13.34 6.82 -18.72
CA SER A 237 12.19 6.80 -17.81
C SER A 237 11.42 8.12 -17.84
N ARG A 238 12.13 9.25 -17.81
CA ARG A 238 11.52 10.58 -17.96
C ARG A 238 10.72 10.69 -19.26
N ILE A 239 11.30 10.28 -20.39
CA ILE A 239 10.63 10.34 -21.70
C ILE A 239 9.33 9.51 -21.69
N LEU A 240 9.37 8.30 -21.12
CA LEU A 240 8.19 7.44 -21.03
C LEU A 240 7.11 8.04 -20.11
N ILE A 241 7.50 8.62 -18.96
CA ILE A 241 6.57 9.31 -18.06
C ILE A 241 5.91 10.49 -18.77
N GLU A 242 6.69 11.37 -19.43
CA GLU A 242 6.18 12.55 -20.12
C GLU A 242 5.23 12.17 -21.26
N ARG A 243 5.55 11.11 -22.01
CA ARG A 243 4.66 10.57 -23.04
C ARG A 243 3.32 10.12 -22.44
N GLU A 244 3.36 9.30 -21.38
CA GLU A 244 2.13 8.83 -20.73
C GLU A 244 1.34 9.97 -20.08
N TRP A 245 2.03 10.96 -19.52
CA TRP A 245 1.43 12.16 -18.97
C TRP A 245 0.65 12.94 -20.03
N ALA A 246 1.30 13.27 -21.16
CA ALA A 246 0.69 13.98 -22.27
C ALA A 246 -0.50 13.21 -22.87
N ARG A 247 -0.47 11.88 -22.79
CA ARG A 247 -1.53 11.00 -23.28
C ARG A 247 -2.73 10.90 -22.33
N LEU A 248 -2.49 10.82 -21.03
CA LEU A 248 -3.53 10.58 -20.01
C LEU A 248 -4.18 11.87 -19.52
N LEU A 249 -3.42 12.97 -19.37
CA LEU A 249 -3.94 14.21 -18.81
C LEU A 249 -5.16 14.76 -19.59
N PRO A 250 -5.18 14.79 -20.94
CA PRO A 250 -6.34 15.27 -21.69
C PRO A 250 -7.58 14.36 -21.62
N LYS A 251 -7.39 13.09 -21.22
CA LYS A 251 -8.49 12.11 -21.10
C LYS A 251 -9.22 12.23 -19.76
N LEU A 252 -8.64 12.95 -18.80
CA LEU A 252 -9.17 13.08 -17.45
C LEU A 252 -10.48 13.88 -17.46
N LYS A 253 -11.60 13.17 -17.33
CA LYS A 253 -12.95 13.72 -17.37
C LYS A 253 -13.63 13.58 -16.00
N PRO A 254 -13.80 14.68 -15.22
CA PRO A 254 -14.36 14.62 -13.87
C PRO A 254 -15.80 14.06 -13.80
N ASP A 255 -16.52 14.17 -14.90
CA ASP A 255 -17.91 13.77 -15.11
C ASP A 255 -18.08 12.27 -15.41
N ASP A 256 -17.02 11.56 -15.82
CA ASP A 256 -17.03 10.11 -16.05
C ASP A 256 -16.39 9.41 -14.84
N GLU A 257 -17.18 9.06 -13.83
CA GLU A 257 -16.64 8.54 -12.56
C GLU A 257 -15.78 7.28 -12.74
N GLN A 258 -16.20 6.35 -13.58
CA GLN A 258 -15.49 5.08 -13.75
C GLN A 258 -14.12 5.29 -14.40
N HIS A 259 -14.05 6.07 -15.48
CA HIS A 259 -12.77 6.34 -16.14
C HIS A 259 -11.90 7.33 -15.36
N TYR A 260 -12.53 8.23 -14.59
CA TYR A 260 -11.82 9.22 -13.79
C TYR A 260 -10.90 8.56 -12.77
N TYR A 261 -11.39 7.61 -11.97
CA TYR A 261 -10.58 7.03 -10.88
C TYR A 261 -9.34 6.30 -11.40
N GLN A 262 -9.47 5.53 -12.49
CA GLN A 262 -8.34 4.81 -13.06
C GLN A 262 -7.27 5.76 -13.62
N GLN A 263 -7.69 6.78 -14.39
CA GLN A 263 -6.76 7.77 -14.95
C GLN A 263 -6.14 8.65 -13.87
N ALA A 264 -6.92 9.04 -12.86
CA ALA A 264 -6.44 9.77 -11.69
C ALA A 264 -5.35 9.00 -10.94
N GLU A 265 -5.53 7.70 -10.69
CA GLU A 265 -4.49 6.86 -10.08
C GLU A 265 -3.22 6.79 -10.93
N ASN A 266 -3.37 6.61 -12.25
CA ASN A 266 -2.22 6.58 -13.15
C ASN A 266 -1.44 7.90 -13.13
N LEU A 267 -2.13 9.05 -13.23
CA LEU A 267 -1.50 10.37 -13.19
C LEU A 267 -0.78 10.63 -11.86
N LYS A 268 -1.41 10.29 -10.72
CA LYS A 268 -0.76 10.39 -9.39
C LYS A 268 0.51 9.55 -9.31
N THR A 269 0.47 8.36 -9.86
CA THR A 269 1.61 7.43 -9.84
C THR A 269 2.73 7.94 -10.76
N LEU A 270 2.41 8.53 -11.91
CA LEU A 270 3.38 9.19 -12.80
C LEU A 270 4.07 10.38 -12.12
N VAL A 271 3.34 11.19 -11.34
CA VAL A 271 3.95 12.26 -10.53
C VAL A 271 4.95 11.68 -9.51
N GLY A 272 4.56 10.62 -8.80
CA GLY A 272 5.47 9.94 -7.87
C GLY A 272 6.71 9.36 -8.56
N ALA A 273 6.54 8.80 -9.76
CA ALA A 273 7.64 8.29 -10.57
C ALA A 273 8.59 9.41 -11.04
N MET A 274 8.04 10.53 -11.53
CA MET A 274 8.83 11.69 -11.93
C MET A 274 9.59 12.26 -10.74
N ALA A 275 9.02 12.25 -9.54
CA ALA A 275 9.68 12.77 -8.35
C ALA A 275 11.00 12.05 -8.01
N LEU A 276 11.15 10.78 -8.43
CA LEU A 276 12.40 10.02 -8.27
C LEU A 276 13.48 10.45 -9.27
N ILE A 277 13.09 11.08 -10.39
CA ILE A 277 13.96 11.41 -11.52
C ILE A 277 14.23 12.92 -11.59
N ASP A 278 13.16 13.71 -11.64
CA ASP A 278 13.16 15.17 -11.73
C ASP A 278 12.07 15.74 -10.79
N PRO A 279 12.43 15.98 -9.51
CA PRO A 279 11.54 16.56 -8.51
C PRO A 279 10.83 17.84 -8.95
N LEU A 280 11.53 18.72 -9.66
CA LEU A 280 10.98 20.01 -10.07
C LEU A 280 9.89 19.79 -11.12
N ARG A 281 10.17 18.95 -12.11
CA ARG A 281 9.17 18.58 -13.12
C ARG A 281 7.96 17.86 -12.51
N ALA A 282 8.17 17.02 -11.50
CA ALA A 282 7.06 16.38 -10.78
C ALA A 282 6.13 17.40 -10.09
N VAL A 283 6.67 18.51 -9.56
CA VAL A 283 5.86 19.60 -8.99
C VAL A 283 5.03 20.26 -10.09
N GLU A 284 5.62 20.56 -11.24
CA GLU A 284 4.90 21.14 -12.38
C GLU A 284 3.75 20.23 -12.85
N MET A 285 4.01 18.93 -12.95
CA MET A 285 2.98 17.93 -13.29
C MET A 285 1.86 17.92 -12.25
N ALA A 286 2.20 17.91 -10.96
CA ALA A 286 1.19 17.93 -9.90
C ALA A 286 0.30 19.19 -9.97
N GLU A 287 0.86 20.36 -10.26
CA GLU A 287 0.10 21.61 -10.36
C GLU A 287 -0.87 21.65 -11.55
N GLN A 288 -0.59 20.90 -12.62
CA GLN A 288 -1.50 20.78 -13.78
C GLN A 288 -2.76 19.96 -13.47
N LEU A 289 -2.77 19.17 -12.39
CA LEU A 289 -3.92 18.33 -12.05
C LEU A 289 -5.09 19.15 -11.46
N PRO A 290 -6.34 18.73 -11.71
CA PRO A 290 -7.51 19.35 -11.11
C PRO A 290 -7.51 19.23 -9.58
N THR A 291 -8.20 20.15 -8.92
CA THR A 291 -8.36 20.17 -7.45
C THR A 291 -9.55 19.33 -6.98
N GLU A 292 -10.45 19.03 -7.92
CA GLU A 292 -11.61 18.18 -7.83
C GLU A 292 -11.22 16.81 -7.29
N LYS A 293 -12.08 16.25 -6.43
CA LYS A 293 -11.85 14.94 -5.78
C LYS A 293 -10.46 14.81 -5.14
N GLN A 294 -9.85 15.94 -4.74
CA GLN A 294 -8.54 16.03 -4.09
C GLN A 294 -7.35 15.54 -4.92
N LEU A 295 -7.50 15.34 -6.24
CA LEU A 295 -6.49 14.71 -7.09
C LEU A 295 -5.11 15.38 -7.01
N ARG A 296 -5.05 16.72 -7.13
CA ARG A 296 -3.80 17.47 -6.96
C ARG A 296 -3.14 17.23 -5.59
N ALA A 297 -3.92 17.21 -4.52
CA ALA A 297 -3.40 17.02 -3.18
C ALA A 297 -2.79 15.62 -3.01
N GLU A 298 -3.48 14.60 -3.52
CA GLU A 298 -3.00 13.21 -3.49
C GLU A 298 -1.76 13.02 -4.37
N ALA A 299 -1.69 13.67 -5.54
CA ALA A 299 -0.49 13.69 -6.38
C ALA A 299 0.70 14.31 -5.66
N LYS A 300 0.50 15.43 -4.95
CA LYS A 300 1.54 16.04 -4.08
C LYS A 300 1.97 15.09 -2.96
N SER A 301 1.05 14.30 -2.39
CA SER A 301 1.42 13.26 -1.42
C SER A 301 2.30 12.17 -2.07
N LYS A 302 1.99 11.70 -3.28
CA LYS A 302 2.84 10.75 -4.02
C LYS A 302 4.21 11.34 -4.33
N LEU A 303 4.28 12.63 -4.67
CA LEU A 303 5.54 13.35 -4.85
C LEU A 303 6.40 13.28 -3.58
N MET A 304 5.83 13.58 -2.41
CA MET A 304 6.58 13.50 -1.14
C MET A 304 7.09 12.08 -0.86
N VAL A 305 6.26 11.07 -1.11
CA VAL A 305 6.68 9.66 -0.94
C VAL A 305 7.86 9.33 -1.87
N GLY A 306 7.83 9.77 -3.13
CA GLY A 306 8.94 9.62 -4.06
C GLY A 306 10.22 10.28 -3.53
N LEU A 307 10.15 11.54 -3.11
CA LEU A 307 11.30 12.27 -2.56
C LEU A 307 11.90 11.66 -1.29
N LEU A 308 11.07 11.03 -0.45
CA LEU A 308 11.55 10.34 0.74
C LEU A 308 12.20 8.99 0.39
N SER A 309 11.75 8.36 -0.69
CA SER A 309 12.24 7.05 -1.12
C SER A 309 13.59 7.12 -1.85
N SER A 310 13.94 8.26 -2.47
CA SER A 310 15.22 8.46 -3.16
C SER A 310 16.42 8.73 -2.24
N LYS A 311 16.20 8.85 -0.92
CA LYS A 311 17.23 9.18 0.07
C LYS A 311 17.89 7.96 0.75
N ASN A 312 17.57 6.75 0.32
CA ASN A 312 18.19 5.50 0.80
C ASN A 312 18.92 4.80 -0.34
#